data_AF-A0A6L9ZFU9-F1
#
_entry.id   AF-A0A6L9ZFU9-F1
#
_cell.length_a   1.000
_cell.length_b   1.000
_cell.length_c   1.000
_cell.angle_alpha   90.00
_cell.angle_beta   90.00
_cell.angle_gamma   90.00
#
_symmetry.space_group_name_H-M   'P 1'
#
loop_
_entity.id
_entity.type
_entity.pdbx_description
1 polymer ?
#
loop_
_entity_poly.entity_id
_entity_poly.type
_entity_poly.pdbx_seq_one_letter_code
_entity_poly.pdbx_strand_id
1 'polypeptide(L)'
;FPLGNKGLVSIAAAGQGATALIPTLNPAFSISSFGFNNYIYELGFGAGAGIYYQFNHVIATGAAYYTGSASNSDFGLFNGAFGALAQVTLTPSDRFGMALTYVRYYSPETANTASFLGSQFAQSPFGSNTATSSNSLGVSTSYRFSDRFTLGGWLGYSNAIAESSPRNNDFDGSTGSKADIWSWAVTAAFPDIGKLGSQLNLIVGMPPRLASNDVVGRRDRDVSYHLELSYRYPLTDRIFITPGVLVIIDPEHNDENDTIGVGLLRTQFNF
;
A
#
# COMPACT_ATOMS: atom_id res chain seq x y z
N PHE A 1 -5.27 -18.11 13.69
CA PHE A 1 -5.25 -19.54 14.01
C PHE A 1 -4.74 -20.34 12.81
N PRO A 2 -3.94 -21.39 13.03
CA PRO A 2 -3.41 -22.22 11.94
C PRO A 2 -4.52 -23.05 11.28
N LEU A 3 -4.42 -23.24 9.97
CA LEU A 3 -5.25 -24.14 9.17
C LEU A 3 -4.35 -25.28 8.65
N GLY A 4 -4.23 -26.33 9.46
CA GLY A 4 -3.24 -27.38 9.26
C GLY A 4 -1.81 -26.82 9.27
N ASN A 5 -0.92 -27.42 8.48
CA ASN A 5 0.49 -27.01 8.39
C ASN A 5 0.78 -26.02 7.25
N LYS A 6 -0.26 -25.58 6.54
CA LYS A 6 -0.15 -24.88 5.25
C LYS A 6 -0.92 -23.56 5.21
N GLY A 7 -1.82 -23.31 6.14
CA GLY A 7 -2.63 -22.12 6.15
C GLY A 7 -2.61 -21.38 7.47
N LEU A 8 -2.88 -20.09 7.40
CA LEU A 8 -3.10 -19.22 8.53
C LEU A 8 -4.36 -18.42 8.27
N VAL A 9 -5.26 -18.39 9.25
CA VAL A 9 -6.47 -17.58 9.23
C VAL A 9 -6.37 -16.54 10.33
N SER A 10 -6.77 -15.32 10.04
CA SER A 10 -6.89 -14.24 11.00
C SER A 10 -8.32 -13.74 11.04
N ILE A 11 -8.81 -13.47 12.24
CA ILE A 11 -10.06 -12.76 12.47
C ILE A 11 -9.71 -11.60 13.40
N ALA A 12 -10.13 -10.39 13.04
CA ALA A 12 -9.93 -9.19 13.83
C ALA A 12 -11.26 -8.50 14.09
N ALA A 13 -11.46 -8.08 15.35
CA ALA A 13 -12.57 -7.24 15.73
C ALA A 13 -12.34 -5.75 15.36
N ALA A 14 -11.08 -5.33 15.21
CA ALA A 14 -10.68 -4.00 14.76
C ALA A 14 -9.18 -3.99 14.40
N GLY A 15 -8.75 -2.93 13.71
CA GLY A 15 -7.34 -2.56 13.62
C GLY A 15 -6.44 -3.45 12.76
N GLN A 16 -7.01 -4.29 11.88
CA GLN A 16 -6.22 -5.20 11.04
C GLN A 16 -6.32 -4.85 9.57
N GLY A 17 -5.20 -4.95 8.86
CA GLY A 17 -5.09 -4.86 7.41
C GLY A 17 -4.53 -6.15 6.80
N ALA A 18 -4.53 -6.25 5.48
CA ALA A 18 -4.12 -7.47 4.77
C ALA A 18 -2.66 -7.87 4.98
N THR A 19 -1.78 -6.88 5.18
CA THR A 19 -0.32 -7.06 5.33
C THR A 19 0.08 -7.79 6.61
N ALA A 20 -0.84 -7.91 7.58
CA ALA A 20 -0.63 -8.71 8.79
C ALA A 20 -0.51 -10.22 8.49
N LEU A 21 -1.01 -10.65 7.33
CA LEU A 21 -1.12 -12.07 6.97
C LEU A 21 -0.57 -12.38 5.57
N ILE A 22 -0.78 -11.47 4.62
CA ILE A 22 -0.50 -11.68 3.20
C ILE A 22 0.80 -10.93 2.83
N PRO A 23 1.81 -11.62 2.29
CA PRO A 23 3.13 -11.03 2.07
C PRO A 23 3.13 -10.02 0.91
N THR A 24 3.79 -8.88 1.11
CA THR A 24 3.91 -7.78 0.11
C THR A 24 5.16 -7.89 -0.76
N LEU A 25 6.11 -8.75 -0.37
CA LEU A 25 7.41 -9.00 -1.02
C LEU A 25 8.39 -7.81 -1.06
N ASN A 26 8.18 -6.77 -0.26
CA ASN A 26 9.14 -5.68 -0.17
C ASN A 26 10.39 -6.09 0.65
N PRO A 27 11.61 -6.10 0.08
CA PRO A 27 12.82 -6.43 0.83
C PRO A 27 13.35 -5.30 1.72
N ALA A 28 12.91 -4.06 1.51
CA ALA A 28 13.43 -2.88 2.21
C ALA A 28 12.66 -2.58 3.51
N PHE A 29 13.38 -2.23 4.58
CA PHE A 29 12.77 -1.65 5.78
C PHE A 29 12.47 -0.17 5.54
N SER A 30 11.19 0.12 5.36
CA SER A 30 10.71 1.47 5.13
C SER A 30 10.60 2.30 6.41
N ILE A 31 10.91 3.59 6.30
CA ILE A 31 10.65 4.61 7.31
C ILE A 31 9.39 5.45 7.00
N SER A 32 8.77 5.27 5.83
CA SER A 32 7.51 5.91 5.42
C SER A 32 6.38 4.90 5.17
N SER A 33 5.14 5.38 5.17
CA SER A 33 3.98 4.57 4.76
C SER A 33 4.02 4.22 3.27
N PHE A 34 4.49 5.13 2.41
CA PHE A 34 4.64 4.88 0.97
C PHE A 34 5.64 3.75 0.69
N GLY A 35 6.81 3.78 1.32
CA GLY A 35 7.85 2.79 1.10
C GLY A 35 7.56 1.43 1.72
N PHE A 36 6.51 1.29 2.55
CA PHE A 36 6.21 0.03 3.24
C PHE A 36 5.72 -1.05 2.27
N ASN A 37 4.76 -0.70 1.40
CA ASN A 37 4.27 -1.53 0.31
C ASN A 37 3.42 -0.71 -0.67
N ASN A 38 2.98 -1.35 -1.75
CA ASN A 38 1.93 -0.82 -2.61
C ASN A 38 0.69 -0.41 -1.77
N TYR A 39 0.17 0.80 -1.97
CA TYR A 39 -0.93 1.36 -1.18
C TYR A 39 -2.21 0.53 -1.26
N ILE A 40 -2.41 -0.28 -2.32
CA ILE A 40 -3.63 -1.05 -2.50
C ILE A 40 -3.89 -2.04 -1.35
N TYR A 41 -2.85 -2.46 -0.64
CA TYR A 41 -2.98 -3.32 0.54
C TYR A 41 -3.64 -2.60 1.74
N GLU A 42 -3.60 -1.28 1.74
CA GLU A 42 -4.13 -0.40 2.80
C GLU A 42 -5.53 0.14 2.46
N LEU A 43 -6.15 -0.30 1.36
CA LEU A 43 -7.53 0.07 1.01
C LEU A 43 -8.59 -0.66 1.85
N GLY A 44 -8.18 -1.56 2.75
CA GLY A 44 -9.06 -2.23 3.70
C GLY A 44 -8.39 -2.35 5.06
N PHE A 45 -9.01 -1.76 6.08
CA PHE A 45 -8.52 -1.79 7.45
C PHE A 45 -9.69 -1.82 8.43
N GLY A 46 -9.55 -2.59 9.52
CA GLY A 46 -10.51 -2.60 10.61
C GLY A 46 -10.90 -4.00 11.04
N ALA A 47 -12.21 -4.24 11.18
CA ALA A 47 -12.76 -5.54 11.54
C ALA A 47 -12.88 -6.42 10.29
N GLY A 48 -12.71 -7.73 10.45
CA GLY A 48 -12.86 -8.66 9.35
C GLY A 48 -12.04 -9.92 9.51
N ALA A 49 -11.74 -10.56 8.38
CA ALA A 49 -11.01 -11.81 8.35
C ALA A 49 -10.11 -11.92 7.13
N GLY A 50 -9.03 -12.68 7.28
CA GLY A 50 -8.11 -13.03 6.21
C GLY A 50 -7.68 -14.48 6.30
N ILE A 51 -7.34 -15.06 5.16
CA ILE A 51 -6.75 -16.37 5.03
C ILE A 51 -5.53 -16.27 4.12
N TYR A 52 -4.47 -16.96 4.48
CA TYR A 52 -3.32 -17.21 3.62
C TYR A 52 -3.07 -18.71 3.60
N TYR A 53 -2.92 -19.28 2.41
CA TYR A 53 -2.77 -20.70 2.21
C TYR A 53 -1.62 -20.98 1.24
N GLN A 54 -0.63 -21.72 1.70
CA GLN A 54 0.52 -22.15 0.94
C GLN A 54 0.26 -23.57 0.40
N PHE A 55 -0.06 -23.70 -0.89
CA PHE A 55 -0.32 -25.00 -1.50
C PHE A 55 0.94 -25.86 -1.51
N ASN A 56 2.07 -25.25 -1.89
CA ASN A 56 3.41 -25.83 -1.95
C ASN A 56 4.47 -24.72 -1.82
N HIS A 57 5.75 -25.07 -2.01
CA HIS A 57 6.86 -24.11 -1.90
C HIS A 57 6.89 -23.04 -3.00
N VAL A 58 6.15 -23.23 -4.10
CA VAL A 58 6.10 -22.31 -5.25
C VAL A 58 4.86 -21.43 -5.21
N ILE A 59 3.70 -21.95 -4.81
CA ILE A 59 2.41 -21.25 -4.97
C ILE A 59 1.71 -21.12 -3.62
N ALA A 60 1.34 -19.89 -3.30
CA ALA A 60 0.45 -19.56 -2.20
C ALA A 60 -0.63 -18.57 -2.63
N THR A 61 -1.72 -18.50 -1.89
CA THR A 61 -2.79 -17.52 -2.10
C THR A 61 -3.21 -16.88 -0.80
N GLY A 62 -3.65 -15.64 -0.87
CA GLY A 62 -4.24 -14.91 0.24
C GLY A 62 -5.58 -14.30 -0.16
N ALA A 63 -6.53 -14.27 0.76
CA ALA A 63 -7.74 -13.49 0.62
C ALA A 63 -8.05 -12.78 1.94
N ALA A 64 -8.53 -11.55 1.87
CA ALA A 64 -8.89 -10.77 3.05
C ALA A 64 -10.10 -9.89 2.79
N TYR A 65 -10.90 -9.66 3.81
CA TYR A 65 -11.97 -8.68 3.84
C TYR A 65 -11.87 -7.90 5.15
N TYR A 66 -11.73 -6.59 5.05
CA TYR A 66 -11.68 -5.70 6.20
C TYR A 66 -12.55 -4.46 5.99
N THR A 67 -13.18 -4.00 7.07
CA THR A 67 -14.04 -2.82 7.08
C THR A 67 -13.79 -1.96 8.32
N GLY A 68 -13.75 -0.65 8.11
CA GLY A 68 -13.71 0.34 9.18
C GLY A 68 -15.08 0.66 9.77
N SER A 69 -16.16 0.12 9.19
CA SER A 69 -17.55 0.47 9.53
C SER A 69 -18.22 -0.51 10.49
N ALA A 70 -17.54 -1.59 10.89
CA ALA A 70 -18.16 -2.67 11.67
C ALA A 70 -18.74 -2.24 13.04
N SER A 71 -18.22 -1.16 13.63
CA SER A 71 -18.72 -0.62 14.90
C SER A 71 -19.95 0.28 14.74
N ASN A 72 -20.31 0.68 13.51
CA ASN A 72 -21.49 1.47 13.22
C ASN A 72 -22.69 0.53 13.00
N SER A 73 -23.75 0.69 13.79
CA SER A 73 -24.95 -0.17 13.73
C SER A 73 -25.71 -0.10 12.42
N ASP A 74 -25.63 1.03 11.71
CA ASP A 74 -26.36 1.26 10.45
C ASP A 74 -25.65 0.57 9.28
N PHE A 75 -24.32 0.44 9.35
CA PHE A 75 -23.49 -0.16 8.30
C PHE A 75 -23.11 -1.61 8.60
N GLY A 76 -22.80 -1.94 9.86
CA GLY A 76 -22.31 -3.25 10.26
C GLY A 76 -21.08 -3.71 9.47
N LEU A 77 -20.93 -5.03 9.32
CA LEU A 77 -19.77 -5.64 8.66
C LEU A 77 -19.82 -5.52 7.12
N PHE A 78 -21.00 -5.36 6.52
CA PHE A 78 -21.21 -5.56 5.08
C PHE A 78 -21.86 -4.40 4.33
N ASN A 79 -22.49 -3.44 5.04
CA ASN A 79 -23.21 -2.33 4.39
C ASN A 79 -22.42 -1.01 4.43
N GLY A 80 -21.17 -1.02 4.90
CA GLY A 80 -20.29 0.15 5.00
C GLY A 80 -19.10 0.13 4.04
N ALA A 81 -18.08 0.93 4.36
CA ALA A 81 -16.84 0.95 3.61
C ALA A 81 -16.06 -0.35 3.83
N PHE A 82 -15.51 -0.95 2.77
CA PHE A 82 -14.73 -2.18 2.86
C PHE A 82 -13.61 -2.23 1.84
N GLY A 83 -12.59 -3.04 2.16
CA GLY A 83 -11.59 -3.50 1.22
C GLY A 83 -11.55 -5.03 1.21
N ALA A 84 -11.67 -5.62 0.02
CA ALA A 84 -11.58 -7.05 -0.22
C ALA A 84 -10.37 -7.33 -1.13
N LEU A 85 -9.39 -8.09 -0.63
CA LEU A 85 -8.14 -8.38 -1.31
C LEU A 85 -8.07 -9.87 -1.67
N ALA A 86 -7.56 -10.17 -2.86
CA ALA A 86 -7.16 -11.51 -3.29
C ALA A 86 -5.75 -11.43 -3.87
N GLN A 87 -4.90 -12.39 -3.52
CA GLN A 87 -3.51 -12.44 -3.97
C GLN A 87 -3.10 -13.86 -4.34
N VAL A 88 -2.28 -13.96 -5.39
CA VAL A 88 -1.48 -15.15 -5.70
C VAL A 88 -0.01 -14.77 -5.54
N THR A 89 0.72 -15.56 -4.77
CA THR A 89 2.17 -15.42 -4.56
C THR A 89 2.86 -16.60 -5.24
N LEU A 90 3.87 -16.29 -6.06
CA LEU A 90 4.73 -17.26 -6.74
C LEU A 90 6.18 -17.10 -6.27
N THR A 91 6.77 -18.17 -5.76
CA THR A 91 8.15 -18.27 -5.29
C THR A 91 8.84 -19.45 -5.98
N PRO A 92 9.15 -19.36 -7.28
CA PRO A 92 9.74 -20.47 -8.04
C PRO A 92 11.17 -20.83 -7.60
N SER A 93 11.83 -19.97 -6.82
CA SER A 93 13.13 -20.25 -6.21
C SER A 93 13.31 -19.43 -4.94
N ASP A 94 14.32 -19.77 -4.14
CA ASP A 94 14.68 -18.98 -2.94
C ASP A 94 15.23 -17.58 -3.26
N ARG A 95 15.48 -17.27 -4.54
CA ARG A 95 15.99 -15.97 -4.98
C ARG A 95 14.92 -15.07 -5.56
N PHE A 96 13.78 -15.60 -6.00
CA PHE A 96 12.77 -14.83 -6.71
C PHE A 96 11.37 -15.09 -6.17
N GLY A 97 10.67 -14.00 -5.86
CA GLY A 97 9.25 -14.00 -5.54
C GLY A 97 8.51 -12.96 -6.35
N MET A 98 7.27 -13.26 -6.71
CA MET A 98 6.32 -12.31 -7.27
C MET A 98 4.93 -12.49 -6.66
N ALA A 99 4.17 -11.41 -6.59
CA ALA A 99 2.78 -11.42 -6.15
C ALA A 99 1.91 -10.66 -7.15
N LEU A 100 0.75 -11.23 -7.45
CA LEU A 100 -0.32 -10.60 -8.19
C LEU A 100 -1.48 -10.37 -7.23
N THR A 101 -1.88 -9.12 -7.08
CA THR A 101 -2.85 -8.69 -6.05
C THR A 101 -3.99 -7.96 -6.72
N TYR A 102 -5.21 -8.33 -6.36
CA TYR A 102 -6.43 -7.62 -6.73
C TYR A 102 -7.12 -7.10 -5.46
N VAL A 103 -7.60 -5.87 -5.49
CA VAL A 103 -8.33 -5.27 -4.37
C VAL A 103 -9.59 -4.58 -4.88
N ARG A 104 -10.74 -5.00 -4.35
CA ARG A 104 -12.01 -4.29 -4.49
C ARG A 104 -12.19 -3.41 -3.25
N TYR A 105 -12.39 -2.12 -3.47
CA TYR A 105 -12.69 -1.16 -2.43
C TYR A 105 -14.04 -0.49 -2.67
N TYR A 106 -14.73 -0.12 -1.61
CA TYR A 106 -15.94 0.69 -1.65
C TYR A 106 -16.02 1.58 -0.41
N SER A 107 -16.49 2.81 -0.59
CA SER A 107 -16.87 3.72 0.49
C SER A 107 -18.12 4.52 0.10
N PRO A 108 -19.14 4.61 0.96
CA PRO A 108 -20.41 5.27 0.65
C PRO A 108 -20.39 6.80 0.76
N GLU A 109 -19.43 7.40 1.46
CA GLU A 109 -19.42 8.86 1.70
C GLU A 109 -18.03 9.46 1.52
N THR A 110 -17.10 9.12 2.42
CA THR A 110 -15.73 9.64 2.42
C THR A 110 -14.78 8.61 1.82
N ALA A 111 -14.71 8.58 0.51
CA ALA A 111 -13.79 7.69 -0.19
C ALA A 111 -12.33 8.16 -0.05
N ASN A 112 -11.46 7.21 0.27
CA ASN A 112 -10.02 7.38 0.15
C ASN A 112 -9.43 6.27 -0.71
N THR A 113 -9.34 6.51 -2.02
CA THR A 113 -8.88 5.52 -2.99
C THR A 113 -7.36 5.40 -3.08
N ALA A 114 -6.62 6.15 -2.26
CA ALA A 114 -5.14 6.14 -2.24
C ALA A 114 -4.56 5.98 -0.83
N SER A 115 -5.38 5.60 0.16
CA SER A 115 -4.97 5.36 1.56
C SER A 115 -4.15 6.50 2.17
N PHE A 116 -4.57 7.75 1.94
CA PHE A 116 -3.92 8.98 2.44
C PHE A 116 -2.50 9.22 1.87
N LEU A 117 -2.17 8.59 0.76
CA LEU A 117 -0.91 8.77 0.04
C LEU A 117 -1.15 9.48 -1.29
N GLY A 118 -0.10 10.12 -1.82
CA GLY A 118 -0.18 10.83 -3.10
C GLY A 118 -1.06 12.07 -3.00
N SER A 119 -1.57 12.54 -4.15
CA SER A 119 -2.37 13.76 -4.21
C SER A 119 -3.75 13.61 -3.57
N GLN A 120 -4.32 14.73 -3.14
CA GLN A 120 -5.73 14.82 -2.75
C GLN A 120 -6.67 14.36 -3.89
N PHE A 121 -6.26 14.57 -5.14
CA PHE A 121 -7.00 14.09 -6.30
C PHE A 121 -7.02 12.56 -6.38
N ALA A 122 -5.90 11.88 -6.12
CA ALA A 122 -5.85 10.42 -6.04
C ALA A 122 -6.62 9.87 -4.82
N GLN A 123 -6.64 10.60 -3.71
CA GLN A 123 -7.38 10.21 -2.50
C GLN A 123 -8.90 10.31 -2.70
N SER A 124 -9.39 11.41 -3.28
CA SER A 124 -10.83 11.62 -3.49
C SER A 124 -11.11 12.04 -4.95
N PRO A 125 -11.05 11.11 -5.91
CA PRO A 125 -11.15 11.40 -7.35
C PRO A 125 -12.48 12.04 -7.76
N PHE A 126 -13.55 11.83 -6.98
CA PHE A 126 -14.88 12.40 -7.24
C PHE A 126 -15.36 13.35 -6.13
N GLY A 127 -14.42 13.90 -5.34
CA GLY A 127 -14.73 14.77 -4.21
C GLY A 127 -15.05 14.01 -2.92
N SER A 128 -15.23 14.73 -1.82
CA SER A 128 -15.28 14.15 -0.47
C SER A 128 -16.63 13.55 -0.06
N ASN A 129 -17.68 13.78 -0.85
CA ASN A 129 -19.07 13.40 -0.54
C ASN A 129 -19.68 12.56 -1.68
N THR A 130 -18.88 11.67 -2.24
CA THR A 130 -19.25 10.85 -3.39
C THR A 130 -18.94 9.40 -3.07
N ALA A 131 -19.98 8.58 -3.05
CA ALA A 131 -19.81 7.14 -2.94
C ALA A 131 -18.88 6.68 -4.07
N THR A 132 -17.84 5.94 -3.74
CA THR A 132 -16.78 5.57 -4.69
C THR A 132 -16.40 4.13 -4.47
N SER A 133 -16.29 3.38 -5.56
CA SER A 133 -15.63 2.08 -5.56
C SER A 133 -14.32 2.15 -6.31
N SER A 134 -13.41 1.20 -6.05
CA SER A 134 -12.25 1.02 -6.92
C SER A 134 -11.92 -0.45 -7.14
N ASN A 135 -11.43 -0.74 -8.34
CA ASN A 135 -10.84 -2.03 -8.70
C ASN A 135 -9.34 -1.80 -8.89
N SER A 136 -8.55 -2.43 -8.03
CA SER A 136 -7.11 -2.19 -7.97
C SER A 136 -6.34 -3.45 -8.30
N LEU A 137 -5.29 -3.31 -9.11
CA LEU A 137 -4.39 -4.37 -9.51
C LEU A 137 -2.97 -3.99 -9.09
N GLY A 138 -2.26 -4.95 -8.53
CA GLY A 138 -0.87 -4.79 -8.11
C GLY A 138 -0.01 -5.94 -8.56
N VAL A 139 1.23 -5.61 -8.91
CA VAL A 139 2.31 -6.57 -9.09
C VAL A 139 3.43 -6.18 -8.15
N SER A 140 3.91 -7.12 -7.34
CA SER A 140 5.10 -6.96 -6.50
C SER A 140 6.13 -8.00 -6.87
N THR A 141 7.41 -7.63 -6.82
CA THR A 141 8.53 -8.54 -7.11
C THR A 141 9.65 -8.36 -6.11
N SER A 142 10.41 -9.43 -5.90
CA SER A 142 11.63 -9.44 -5.10
C SER A 142 12.62 -10.42 -5.71
N TYR A 143 13.85 -9.95 -5.95
CA TYR A 143 14.94 -10.74 -6.50
C TYR A 143 16.22 -10.54 -5.68
N ARG A 144 16.70 -11.63 -5.08
CA ARG A 144 17.97 -11.69 -4.34
C ARG A 144 19.12 -12.00 -5.30
N PHE A 145 19.84 -10.95 -5.70
CA PHE A 145 21.02 -11.04 -6.56
C PHE A 145 22.19 -11.73 -5.84
N SER A 146 22.35 -11.48 -4.55
CA SER A 146 23.34 -12.11 -3.68
C SER A 146 22.85 -12.11 -2.22
N ASP A 147 23.57 -12.75 -1.32
CA ASP A 147 23.23 -12.73 0.11
C ASP A 147 23.34 -11.33 0.74
N ARG A 148 23.96 -10.36 0.03
CA ARG A 148 24.13 -8.96 0.47
C ARG A 148 23.37 -7.94 -0.38
N PHE A 149 22.56 -8.38 -1.34
CA PHE A 149 21.81 -7.46 -2.19
C PHE A 149 20.52 -8.10 -2.71
N THR A 150 19.40 -7.46 -2.36
CA THR A 150 18.06 -7.80 -2.86
C THR A 150 17.43 -6.55 -3.46
N LEU A 151 16.87 -6.70 -4.66
CA LEU A 151 16.08 -5.67 -5.32
C LEU A 151 14.62 -6.12 -5.33
N GLY A 152 13.71 -5.21 -5.05
CA GLY A 152 12.28 -5.44 -5.18
C GLY A 152 11.60 -4.21 -5.75
N GLY A 153 10.28 -4.29 -5.76
CA GLY A 153 9.46 -3.18 -6.21
C GLY A 153 8.03 -3.60 -6.47
N TRP A 154 7.19 -2.62 -6.71
CA TRP A 154 5.79 -2.82 -7.01
C TRP A 154 5.29 -1.83 -8.06
N LEU A 155 4.24 -2.24 -8.76
CA LEU A 155 3.41 -1.40 -9.61
C LEU A 155 1.96 -1.59 -9.18
N GLY A 156 1.23 -0.50 -9.03
CA GLY A 156 -0.17 -0.44 -8.66
C GLY A 156 -0.98 0.40 -9.63
N TYR A 157 -2.16 -0.09 -9.95
CA TYR A 157 -3.17 0.59 -10.76
C TYR A 157 -4.51 0.46 -10.06
N SER A 158 -5.25 1.56 -9.93
CA SER A 158 -6.64 1.54 -9.47
C SER A 158 -7.53 2.28 -10.46
N ASN A 159 -8.62 1.63 -10.87
CA ASN A 159 -9.71 2.30 -11.54
C ASN A 159 -10.79 2.61 -10.50
N ALA A 160 -10.96 3.89 -10.19
CA ALA A 160 -12.00 4.39 -9.30
C ALA A 160 -13.27 4.73 -10.10
N ILE A 161 -14.43 4.48 -9.51
CA ILE A 161 -15.75 4.68 -10.12
C ILE A 161 -16.64 5.42 -9.13
N ALA A 162 -17.26 6.52 -9.57
CA ALA A 162 -18.28 7.23 -8.81
C ALA A 162 -19.57 6.41 -8.76
N GLU A 163 -19.95 5.93 -7.58
CA GLU A 163 -21.19 5.17 -7.34
C GLU A 163 -22.38 6.08 -7.02
N SER A 164 -22.12 7.36 -6.72
CA SER A 164 -23.13 8.41 -6.61
C SER A 164 -22.69 9.66 -7.36
N SER A 165 -23.62 10.58 -7.58
CA SER A 165 -23.26 11.93 -8.00
C SER A 165 -22.79 12.72 -6.76
N PRO A 166 -21.79 13.59 -6.88
CA PRO A 166 -21.38 14.49 -5.81
C PRO A 166 -22.55 15.35 -5.35
N ARG A 167 -22.66 15.57 -4.04
CA ARG A 167 -23.69 16.44 -3.46
C ARG A 167 -23.37 17.93 -3.57
N ASN A 168 -22.16 18.29 -4.02
CA ASN A 168 -21.72 19.67 -4.16
C ASN A 168 -21.95 20.15 -5.61
N ASN A 169 -22.63 21.28 -5.77
CA ASN A 169 -22.96 21.86 -7.08
C ASN A 169 -21.75 22.33 -7.90
N ASP A 170 -20.56 22.47 -7.28
CA ASP A 170 -19.33 22.92 -7.93
C ASP A 170 -18.44 21.76 -8.42
N PHE A 171 -18.98 20.54 -8.45
CA PHE A 171 -18.24 19.35 -8.83
C PHE A 171 -18.93 18.64 -10.00
N ASP A 172 -18.36 18.76 -11.19
CA ASP A 172 -18.88 18.19 -12.46
C ASP A 172 -18.72 16.66 -12.57
N GLY A 173 -18.71 15.97 -11.44
CA GLY A 173 -18.75 14.51 -11.39
C GLY A 173 -20.17 13.99 -11.54
N SER A 174 -20.31 12.83 -12.15
CA SER A 174 -21.58 12.12 -12.25
C SER A 174 -21.42 10.66 -11.88
N THR A 175 -22.51 10.01 -11.48
CA THR A 175 -22.52 8.57 -11.26
C THR A 175 -22.00 7.85 -12.52
N GLY A 176 -21.03 6.96 -12.34
CA GLY A 176 -20.36 6.24 -13.42
C GLY A 176 -19.07 6.89 -13.95
N SER A 177 -18.73 8.11 -13.50
CA SER A 177 -17.44 8.74 -13.81
C SER A 177 -16.28 7.87 -13.34
N LYS A 178 -15.20 7.84 -14.12
CA LYS A 178 -14.03 7.00 -13.87
C LYS A 178 -12.78 7.85 -13.67
N ALA A 179 -11.85 7.29 -12.90
CA ALA A 179 -10.54 7.88 -12.71
C ALA A 179 -9.46 6.80 -12.53
N ASP A 180 -8.30 7.02 -13.12
CA ASP A 180 -7.20 6.07 -13.10
C ASP A 180 -6.07 6.58 -12.22
N ILE A 181 -5.70 5.77 -11.22
CA ILE A 181 -4.66 6.06 -10.25
C ILE A 181 -3.51 5.09 -10.45
N TRP A 182 -2.29 5.61 -10.51
CA TRP A 182 -1.07 4.83 -10.67
C TRP A 182 -0.09 5.08 -9.53
N SER A 183 0.62 4.04 -9.09
CA SER A 183 1.73 4.16 -8.16
C SER A 183 2.76 3.08 -8.43
N TRP A 184 4.03 3.36 -8.19
CA TRP A 184 5.08 2.36 -8.33
C TRP A 184 6.24 2.68 -7.40
N ALA A 185 7.05 1.68 -7.07
CA ALA A 185 8.33 1.89 -6.44
C ALA A 185 9.33 0.80 -6.81
N VAL A 186 10.60 1.14 -6.73
CA VAL A 186 11.74 0.24 -6.74
C VAL A 186 12.40 0.32 -5.37
N THR A 187 12.70 -0.83 -4.79
CA THR A 187 13.34 -0.93 -3.48
C THR A 187 14.62 -1.74 -3.56
N ALA A 188 15.63 -1.32 -2.83
CA ALA A 188 16.89 -2.04 -2.71
C ALA A 188 17.23 -2.20 -1.23
N ALA A 189 17.64 -3.41 -0.88
CA ALA A 189 18.08 -3.77 0.46
C ALA A 189 19.49 -4.36 0.39
N PHE A 190 20.36 -3.86 1.25
CA PHE A 190 21.73 -4.35 1.40
C PHE A 190 21.95 -4.80 2.85
N PRO A 191 21.73 -6.09 3.14
CA PRO A 191 22.00 -6.67 4.45
C PRO A 191 23.50 -6.66 4.78
N ASP A 192 23.79 -6.57 6.07
CA ASP A 192 25.11 -6.81 6.67
C ASP A 192 26.23 -5.89 6.16
N ILE A 193 25.89 -4.67 5.71
CA ILE A 193 26.89 -3.64 5.41
C ILE A 193 27.44 -3.08 6.73
N GLY A 194 28.72 -3.30 7.01
CA GLY A 194 29.43 -2.74 8.16
C GLY A 194 29.19 -3.45 9.50
N LYS A 195 28.02 -4.04 9.73
CA LYS A 195 27.73 -4.86 10.93
C LYS A 195 26.74 -5.97 10.60
N LEU A 196 26.97 -7.17 11.13
CA LEU A 196 26.01 -8.27 11.03
C LEU A 196 24.65 -7.87 11.64
N GLY A 197 23.57 -8.14 10.92
CA GLY A 197 22.19 -7.76 11.25
C GLY A 197 21.81 -6.33 10.86
N SER A 198 22.72 -5.55 10.28
CA SER A 198 22.39 -4.24 9.71
C SER A 198 21.72 -4.37 8.35
N GLN A 199 21.00 -3.33 7.91
CA GLN A 199 20.47 -3.28 6.56
C GLN A 199 20.37 -1.83 6.07
N LEU A 200 21.02 -1.53 4.96
CA LEU A 200 20.83 -0.29 4.21
C LEU A 200 19.64 -0.47 3.25
N ASN A 201 18.75 0.52 3.21
CA ASN A 201 17.57 0.51 2.37
C ASN A 201 17.53 1.77 1.51
N LEU A 202 17.18 1.58 0.24
CA LEU A 202 16.88 2.64 -0.71
C LEU A 202 15.50 2.37 -1.30
N ILE A 203 14.65 3.38 -1.35
CA ILE A 203 13.34 3.31 -1.99
C ILE A 203 13.19 4.54 -2.89
N VAL A 204 12.80 4.31 -4.14
CA VAL A 204 12.44 5.37 -5.08
C VAL A 204 11.15 5.00 -5.75
N GLY A 205 10.22 5.94 -5.85
CA GLY A 205 8.97 5.66 -6.55
C GLY A 205 8.07 6.87 -6.72
N MET A 206 6.91 6.61 -7.29
CA MET A 206 5.85 7.58 -7.49
C MET A 206 4.68 7.24 -6.55
N PRO A 207 4.35 8.11 -5.58
CA PRO A 207 3.11 8.03 -4.82
C PRO A 207 1.88 7.96 -5.73
N PRO A 208 0.69 7.58 -5.20
CA PRO A 208 -0.54 7.53 -5.98
C PRO A 208 -0.82 8.83 -6.74
N ARG A 209 -0.76 8.74 -8.07
CA ARG A 209 -1.02 9.83 -9.01
C ARG A 209 -2.34 9.59 -9.72
N LEU A 210 -3.21 10.59 -9.74
CA LEU A 210 -4.42 10.57 -10.55
C LEU A 210 -4.08 10.92 -12.01
N ALA A 211 -3.79 9.90 -12.81
CA ALA A 211 -3.31 10.04 -14.18
C ALA A 211 -4.41 10.37 -15.20
N SER A 212 -5.66 10.01 -14.92
CA SER A 212 -6.83 10.33 -15.74
C SER A 212 -8.07 10.49 -14.85
N ASN A 213 -9.04 11.31 -15.31
CA ASN A 213 -10.34 11.46 -14.66
C ASN A 213 -11.33 12.01 -15.69
N ASP A 214 -12.58 11.52 -15.65
CA ASP A 214 -13.68 12.06 -16.45
C ASP A 214 -14.11 13.45 -15.97
N VAL A 215 -13.85 13.79 -14.70
CA VAL A 215 -14.11 15.12 -14.15
C VAL A 215 -13.08 16.11 -14.68
N VAL A 216 -13.56 17.12 -15.41
CA VAL A 216 -12.73 18.13 -16.06
C VAL A 216 -11.87 18.87 -15.02
N GLY A 217 -10.59 19.04 -15.33
CA GLY A 217 -9.65 19.74 -14.46
C GLY A 217 -9.17 18.95 -13.25
N ARG A 218 -9.64 17.71 -13.05
CA ARG A 218 -9.33 16.89 -11.88
C ARG A 218 -8.34 15.77 -12.21
N ARG A 219 -7.13 16.15 -12.57
CA ARG A 219 -6.04 15.25 -12.94
C ARG A 219 -4.71 15.84 -12.51
N ASP A 220 -3.82 14.99 -12.03
CA ASP A 220 -2.45 15.38 -11.71
C ASP A 220 -1.65 15.52 -13.00
N ARG A 221 -1.24 16.74 -13.35
CA ARG A 221 -0.50 17.01 -14.59
C ARG A 221 0.97 16.63 -14.47
N ASP A 222 1.52 16.75 -13.28
CA ASP A 222 2.95 16.54 -13.02
C ASP A 222 3.18 15.25 -12.23
N VAL A 223 4.43 15.01 -11.82
CA VAL A 223 4.84 13.74 -11.20
C VAL A 223 5.61 14.01 -9.92
N SER A 224 5.05 13.63 -8.78
CA SER A 224 5.78 13.55 -7.53
C SER A 224 6.70 12.32 -7.50
N TYR A 225 7.90 12.51 -6.96
CA TYR A 225 8.83 11.42 -6.67
C TYR A 225 9.09 11.34 -5.16
N HIS A 226 9.04 10.13 -4.63
CA HIS A 226 9.40 9.81 -3.25
C HIS A 226 10.73 9.07 -3.25
N LEU A 227 11.69 9.60 -2.51
CA LEU A 227 13.01 9.00 -2.30
C LEU A 227 13.21 8.76 -0.82
N GLU A 228 13.70 7.59 -0.46
CA GLU A 228 13.96 7.20 0.93
C GLU A 228 15.32 6.52 1.03
N LEU A 229 16.08 6.91 2.05
CA LEU A 229 17.33 6.26 2.44
C LEU A 229 17.29 6.00 3.94
N SER A 230 17.42 4.74 4.35
CA SER A 230 17.41 4.35 5.76
C SER A 230 18.49 3.31 6.04
N TYR A 231 19.01 3.31 7.26
CA TYR A 231 20.01 2.33 7.69
C TYR A 231 19.63 1.73 9.03
N ARG A 232 19.10 0.50 9.03
CA ARG A 232 18.74 -0.21 10.25
C ARG A 232 20.01 -0.79 10.87
N TYR A 233 20.38 -0.30 12.04
CA TYR A 233 21.59 -0.70 12.76
C TYR A 233 21.24 -1.42 14.07
N PRO A 234 21.73 -2.67 14.29
CA PRO A 234 21.55 -3.36 15.56
C PRO A 234 22.51 -2.78 16.60
N LEU A 235 21.98 -2.17 17.66
CA LEU A 235 22.79 -1.85 18.85
C LEU A 235 23.08 -3.10 19.65
N THR A 236 22.05 -3.91 19.88
CA THR A 236 22.09 -5.24 20.51
C THR A 236 21.17 -6.18 19.73
N ASP A 237 21.06 -7.44 20.16
CA ASP A 237 20.15 -8.41 19.55
C ASP A 237 18.65 -8.02 19.71
N ARG A 238 18.35 -7.06 20.58
CA ARG A 238 16.98 -6.64 20.93
C ARG A 238 16.69 -5.17 20.67
N ILE A 239 17.72 -4.36 20.37
CA ILE A 239 17.59 -2.91 20.21
C ILE A 239 18.18 -2.51 18.86
N PHE A 240 17.35 -1.88 18.04
CA PHE A 240 17.74 -1.40 16.72
C PHE A 240 17.50 0.10 16.62
N ILE A 241 18.43 0.81 15.99
CA ILE A 241 18.27 2.22 15.64
C ILE A 241 18.32 2.33 14.12
N THR A 242 17.38 3.08 13.55
CA THR A 242 17.26 3.32 12.11
C THR A 242 17.22 4.81 11.85
N PRO A 243 18.38 5.47 11.68
CA PRO A 243 18.42 6.78 11.04
C PRO A 243 17.94 6.67 9.60
N GLY A 244 17.31 7.73 9.10
CA GLY A 244 17.00 7.84 7.70
C GLY A 244 16.52 9.22 7.30
N VAL A 245 16.44 9.40 6.00
CA VAL A 245 15.96 10.62 5.34
C VAL A 245 15.00 10.20 4.25
N LEU A 246 13.90 10.94 4.11
CA LEU A 246 13.03 10.87 2.94
C LEU A 246 12.91 12.25 2.30
N VAL A 247 12.74 12.26 0.98
CA VAL A 247 12.56 13.45 0.16
C VAL A 247 11.38 13.22 -0.76
N ILE A 248 10.47 14.19 -0.80
CA ILE A 248 9.31 14.22 -1.69
C ILE A 248 9.49 15.42 -2.62
N ILE A 249 9.75 15.13 -3.89
CA ILE A 249 9.85 16.12 -4.97
C ILE A 249 8.45 16.32 -5.53
N ASP A 250 8.10 17.56 -5.86
CA ASP A 250 6.82 17.97 -6.44
C ASP A 250 5.61 17.37 -5.70
N PRO A 251 5.50 17.59 -4.37
CA PRO A 251 4.43 16.99 -3.57
C PRO A 251 3.06 17.38 -4.13
N GLU A 252 2.05 16.54 -3.91
CA GLU A 252 0.73 16.63 -4.58
C GLU A 252 0.78 16.49 -6.12
N HIS A 253 1.90 16.01 -6.68
CA HIS A 253 2.10 15.91 -8.14
C HIS A 253 1.97 17.28 -8.83
N ASN A 254 2.58 18.30 -8.23
CA ASN A 254 2.63 19.68 -8.73
C ASN A 254 4.07 20.20 -8.65
N ASP A 255 4.67 20.56 -9.79
CA ASP A 255 6.06 21.03 -9.90
C ASP A 255 6.25 22.49 -9.41
N GLU A 256 5.15 23.20 -9.13
CA GLU A 256 5.17 24.50 -8.46
C GLU A 256 5.37 24.36 -6.94
N ASN A 257 5.20 23.16 -6.37
CA ASN A 257 5.36 22.93 -4.94
C ASN A 257 6.82 22.66 -4.56
N ASP A 258 7.27 23.30 -3.48
CA ASP A 258 8.62 23.09 -2.96
C ASP A 258 8.87 21.65 -2.49
N THR A 259 10.08 21.15 -2.77
CA THR A 259 10.54 19.84 -2.30
C THR A 259 10.54 19.75 -0.77
N ILE A 260 10.00 18.65 -0.24
CA ILE A 260 9.94 18.39 1.20
C ILE A 260 11.03 17.37 1.56
N GLY A 261 11.91 17.72 2.50
CA GLY A 261 12.90 16.81 3.09
C GLY A 261 12.58 16.54 4.56
N VAL A 262 12.59 15.27 4.96
CA VAL A 262 12.36 14.86 6.35
C VAL A 262 13.47 13.93 6.81
N GLY A 263 14.18 14.33 7.86
CA GLY A 263 15.10 13.45 8.59
C GLY A 263 14.38 12.83 9.79
N LEU A 264 14.61 11.55 10.05
CA LEU A 264 14.00 10.84 11.17
C LEU A 264 14.93 9.80 11.79
N LEU A 265 14.62 9.44 13.04
CA LEU A 265 15.30 8.39 13.79
C LEU A 265 14.25 7.46 14.41
N ARG A 266 14.26 6.19 14.02
CA ARG A 266 13.39 5.16 14.61
C ARG A 266 14.20 4.25 15.53
N THR A 267 13.68 4.00 16.73
CA THR A 267 14.25 3.01 17.66
C THR A 267 13.24 1.89 17.89
N GLN A 268 13.67 0.64 17.74
CA GLN A 268 12.85 -0.56 17.95
C GLN A 268 13.41 -1.39 19.10
N PHE A 269 12.54 -1.79 20.01
CA PHE A 269 12.82 -2.65 21.15
C PHE A 269 12.03 -3.96 21.01
N ASN A 270 12.72 -5.10 21.06
CA ASN A 270 12.10 -6.42 21.06
C ASN A 270 12.19 -6.99 22.49
N PHE A 271 11.03 -7.25 23.11
CA PHE A 271 10.92 -7.75 24.49
C PHE A 271 10.70 -9.26 24.53
#